data_AF-A0A5B7AAE3-F1
#
_entry.id   AF-A0A5B7AAE3-F1
#
_cell.length_a   1.000
_cell.length_b   1.000
_cell.length_c   1.000
_cell.angle_alpha   90.00
_cell.angle_beta   90.00
_cell.angle_gamma   90.00
#
_symmetry.space_group_name_H-M   'P 1'
#
loop_
_entity.id
_entity.type
_entity.pdbx_description
1 polymer ?
#
loop_
_entity_poly.entity_id
_entity_poly.type
_entity_poly.pdbx_seq_one_letter_code
_entity_poly.pdbx_strand_id
1 'polypeptide(L)'
;MIQTGISTIDVMNSIARGQKIPLFSAAGLPHNEIAAQICRQAGLVKRLEKTGNLLEDVEEDNFAIVFAAMGVNMETAQFFKRDFEENGSMERVTLFLNLANDPTIERIITPRIALTTAEYLAYECGKHVLVILTDMSSYADALREVSAAREEVPGRRGYPGYMYTDLATIYERAGRIEGRKGSITQIPILTMPNDDITHPTPDLTGYITEGQIYIDRQLHNRQIYPPINVLPSLSRLMKSAIGEGMTRRDHADVSNQLYANYAIGKDVQAMKAVVGEEALSSEDLLYLEFLDKFERKFVAQGAYDTRNIFQSLDLAWTLLRIFPRELLHRIPAKTLDLYYSRDATN
;
A
#
# COMPACT_ATOMS: atom_id res chain seq x y z
N MET A 1 -3.80 -10.80 8.31
CA MET A 1 -3.55 -9.49 7.66
C MET A 1 -2.08 -9.15 7.84
N ILE A 2 -1.46 -8.50 6.85
CA ILE A 2 -0.13 -7.89 7.04
C ILE A 2 -0.37 -6.48 7.57
N GLN A 3 0.29 -6.16 8.67
CA GLN A 3 0.31 -4.84 9.25
C GLN A 3 1.53 -4.11 8.72
N THR A 4 1.31 -3.01 8.01
CA THR A 4 2.38 -2.19 7.43
C THR A 4 2.86 -1.10 8.37
N GLY A 5 2.09 -0.79 9.42
CA GLY A 5 2.37 0.31 10.34
C GLY A 5 1.86 1.65 9.84
N ILE A 6 1.41 1.75 8.59
CA ILE A 6 0.88 2.97 7.96
C ILE A 6 -0.64 2.98 8.09
N SER A 7 -1.17 3.97 8.82
CA SER A 7 -2.62 4.08 9.12
C SER A 7 -3.50 4.02 7.86
N THR A 8 -3.10 4.76 6.82
CA THR A 8 -3.84 4.86 5.55
C THR A 8 -3.91 3.53 4.81
N ILE A 9 -2.85 2.72 4.88
CA ILE A 9 -2.84 1.39 4.24
C ILE A 9 -3.60 0.41 5.13
N ASP A 10 -3.26 0.36 6.42
CA ASP A 10 -3.79 -0.67 7.32
C ASP A 10 -5.30 -0.55 7.55
N VAL A 11 -5.87 0.66 7.65
CA VAL A 11 -7.32 0.87 7.91
C VAL A 11 -8.15 1.03 6.64
N MET A 12 -7.64 1.72 5.61
CA MET A 12 -8.43 2.03 4.41
C MET A 12 -8.22 1.00 3.30
N ASN A 13 -7.02 0.43 3.20
CA ASN A 13 -6.62 -0.44 2.10
C ASN A 13 -5.86 -1.67 2.61
N SER A 14 -6.42 -2.36 3.62
CA SER A 14 -5.72 -3.42 4.35
C SER A 14 -5.17 -4.49 3.41
N ILE A 15 -3.93 -4.91 3.66
CA ILE A 15 -3.23 -5.89 2.82
C ILE A 15 -3.42 -7.30 3.39
N ALA A 16 -4.03 -8.17 2.58
CA ALA A 16 -4.15 -9.60 2.88
C ALA A 16 -2.82 -10.32 2.63
N ARG A 17 -2.60 -11.41 3.36
CA ARG A 17 -1.40 -12.23 3.18
C ARG A 17 -1.52 -13.06 1.91
N GLY A 18 -0.56 -12.94 1.00
CA GLY A 18 -0.63 -13.53 -0.34
C GLY A 18 -1.19 -12.58 -1.41
N GLN A 19 -1.57 -11.35 -1.04
CA GLN A 19 -2.13 -10.38 -1.98
C GLN A 19 -1.06 -9.78 -2.89
N LYS A 20 -1.48 -9.38 -4.09
CA LYS A 20 -0.71 -8.55 -5.01
C LYS A 20 -1.29 -7.14 -5.08
N ILE A 21 -0.61 -6.17 -4.46
CA ILE A 21 -1.07 -4.78 -4.37
C ILE A 21 0.05 -3.80 -4.75
N PRO A 22 -0.07 -3.07 -5.86
CA PRO A 22 0.95 -2.16 -6.33
C PRO A 22 0.88 -0.77 -5.66
N LEU A 23 2.01 -0.08 -5.64
CA LEU A 23 2.10 1.36 -5.35
C LEU A 23 2.18 2.11 -6.68
N PHE A 24 1.15 2.91 -6.97
CA PHE A 24 1.12 3.82 -8.11
C PHE A 24 1.67 5.17 -7.66
N SER A 25 2.87 5.47 -8.15
CA SER A 25 3.60 6.69 -7.84
C SER A 25 3.82 7.53 -9.10
N ALA A 26 4.53 8.63 -8.97
CA ALA A 26 5.06 9.41 -10.07
C ALA A 26 6.45 9.94 -9.77
N ALA A 27 7.11 10.45 -10.80
CA ALA A 27 8.44 11.02 -10.68
C ALA A 27 8.47 12.17 -9.65
N GLY A 28 9.44 12.10 -8.73
CA GLY A 28 9.61 13.06 -7.64
C GLY A 28 8.74 12.83 -6.40
N LEU A 29 7.90 11.80 -6.36
CA LEU A 29 7.13 11.44 -5.17
C LEU A 29 7.89 10.44 -4.28
N PRO A 30 7.65 10.43 -2.95
CA PRO A 30 8.46 9.67 -1.99
C PRO A 30 8.04 8.19 -1.88
N HIS A 31 7.95 7.49 -3.01
CA HIS A 31 7.55 6.09 -3.06
C HIS A 31 8.61 5.13 -2.52
N ASN A 32 9.89 5.50 -2.66
CA ASN A 32 10.99 4.70 -2.14
C ASN A 32 11.03 4.73 -0.61
N GLU A 33 10.74 5.89 -0.02
CA GLU A 33 10.66 6.10 1.41
C GLU A 33 9.47 5.34 2.01
N ILE A 34 8.31 5.35 1.33
CA ILE A 34 7.15 4.55 1.73
C ILE A 34 7.47 3.05 1.63
N ALA A 35 8.13 2.61 0.55
CA ALA A 35 8.52 1.21 0.39
C ALA A 35 9.50 0.75 1.47
N ALA A 36 10.49 1.58 1.78
CA ALA A 36 11.43 1.33 2.87
C ALA A 36 10.71 1.30 4.22
N GLN A 37 9.77 2.22 4.47
CA GLN A 37 8.93 2.20 5.67
C GLN A 37 8.14 0.89 5.79
N ILE A 38 7.48 0.45 4.71
CA ILE A 38 6.76 -0.82 4.68
C ILE A 38 7.72 -1.97 4.96
N CYS A 39 8.91 -2.03 4.36
CA CYS A 39 9.90 -3.08 4.64
C CYS A 39 10.29 -3.14 6.11
N ARG A 40 10.54 -1.99 6.74
CA ARG A 40 10.96 -1.92 8.16
C ARG A 40 9.84 -2.33 9.12
N GLN A 41 8.62 -1.91 8.81
CA GLN A 41 7.47 -2.01 9.72
C GLN A 41 6.57 -3.21 9.43
N ALA A 42 6.74 -3.86 8.27
CA ALA A 42 5.92 -5.00 7.87
C ALA A 42 6.04 -6.13 8.90
N GLY A 43 4.91 -6.45 9.50
CA GLY A 43 4.75 -7.56 10.41
C GLY A 43 3.40 -8.24 10.22
N LEU A 44 3.24 -9.38 10.89
CA LEU A 44 1.90 -9.93 11.12
C LEU A 44 1.22 -9.13 12.22
N VAL A 45 -0.09 -8.93 12.11
CA VAL A 45 -0.88 -8.31 13.18
C VAL A 45 -0.70 -9.13 14.46
N LYS A 46 0.01 -8.57 15.45
CA LYS A 46 0.23 -9.21 16.75
C LYS A 46 -1.10 -9.21 17.51
N ARG A 47 -1.63 -10.39 17.84
CA ARG A 47 -2.83 -10.51 18.67
C ARG A 47 -2.52 -10.01 20.08
N LEU A 48 -3.19 -8.95 20.53
CA LEU A 48 -3.09 -8.43 21.90
C LEU A 48 -3.66 -9.40 22.97
N GLU A 49 -4.36 -10.47 22.59
CA GLU A 49 -5.01 -11.39 23.53
C GLU A 49 -4.14 -12.57 24.02
N LYS A 50 -2.93 -12.77 23.49
CA LYS A 50 -2.02 -13.84 23.99
C LYS A 50 -0.97 -13.31 24.96
N THR A 51 -1.35 -12.43 25.88
CA THR A 51 -0.58 -12.13 27.09
C THR A 51 -0.83 -13.25 28.10
N GLY A 52 -0.18 -14.42 27.91
CA GLY A 52 -0.35 -15.51 28.88
C GLY A 52 0.43 -16.80 28.66
N ASN A 53 0.80 -17.18 27.43
CA ASN A 53 1.51 -18.43 27.19
C ASN A 53 2.82 -18.19 26.42
N LEU A 54 3.92 -18.15 27.19
CA LEU A 54 5.33 -18.03 26.81
C LEU A 54 5.89 -19.20 25.94
N LEU A 55 5.06 -19.84 25.09
CA LEU A 55 5.46 -21.05 24.35
C LEU A 55 5.02 -21.10 22.87
N GLU A 56 4.45 -20.02 22.31
CA GLU A 56 4.01 -19.99 20.90
C GLU A 56 4.58 -18.81 20.07
N ASP A 57 5.70 -18.20 20.51
CA ASP A 57 6.41 -17.14 19.76
C ASP A 57 7.26 -17.68 18.58
N VAL A 58 6.74 -18.67 17.83
CA VAL A 58 7.46 -19.30 16.70
C VAL A 58 7.06 -18.69 15.34
N GLU A 59 5.98 -17.91 15.27
CA GLU A 59 5.54 -17.29 14.00
C GLU A 59 6.20 -15.94 13.68
N GLU A 60 6.81 -15.24 14.65
CA GLU A 60 7.52 -13.97 14.37
C GLU A 60 8.84 -14.18 13.60
N ASP A 61 9.43 -15.38 13.65
CA ASP A 61 10.77 -15.63 13.11
C ASP A 61 10.81 -16.03 11.63
N ASN A 62 9.66 -16.21 10.97
CA ASN A 62 9.63 -16.73 9.60
C ASN A 62 9.20 -15.70 8.54
N PHE A 63 9.43 -14.41 8.78
CA PHE A 63 9.24 -13.35 7.77
C PHE A 63 10.54 -13.08 7.01
N ALA A 64 10.47 -13.05 5.68
CA ALA A 64 11.60 -12.73 4.81
C ALA A 64 11.19 -11.67 3.79
N ILE A 65 12.14 -10.82 3.42
CA ILE A 65 11.90 -9.75 2.44
C ILE A 65 12.76 -10.05 1.22
N VAL A 66 12.15 -10.03 0.04
CA VAL A 66 12.88 -10.09 -1.23
C VAL A 66 12.66 -8.77 -1.93
N PHE A 67 13.74 -8.04 -2.15
CA PHE A 67 13.70 -6.73 -2.76
C PHE A 67 14.40 -6.79 -4.12
N ALA A 68 13.71 -6.36 -5.17
CA ALA A 68 14.24 -6.30 -6.52
C ALA A 68 14.17 -4.87 -7.05
N ALA A 69 15.33 -4.29 -7.33
CA ALA A 69 15.50 -2.98 -7.93
C ALA A 69 15.88 -3.12 -9.41
N MET A 70 15.21 -2.41 -10.30
CA MET A 70 15.36 -2.45 -11.75
C MET A 70 15.45 -1.02 -12.28
N GLY A 71 16.58 -0.68 -12.90
CA GLY A 71 16.81 0.65 -13.47
C GLY A 71 16.84 1.78 -12.45
N VAL A 72 17.15 1.49 -11.18
CA VAL A 72 17.19 2.51 -10.13
C VAL A 72 18.47 3.33 -10.17
N ASN A 73 18.39 4.59 -9.74
CA ASN A 73 19.56 5.44 -9.60
C ASN A 73 20.47 4.95 -8.48
N MET A 74 21.77 5.27 -8.58
CA MET A 74 22.76 4.93 -7.55
C MET A 74 22.36 5.47 -6.16
N GLU A 75 21.80 6.68 -6.09
CA GLU A 75 21.33 7.28 -4.84
C GLU A 75 20.20 6.46 -4.20
N THR A 76 19.23 6.02 -5.01
CA THR A 76 18.12 5.17 -4.56
C THR A 76 18.63 3.81 -4.06
N ALA A 77 19.57 3.19 -4.79
CA ALA A 77 20.17 1.94 -4.37
C ALA A 77 20.96 2.08 -3.05
N GLN A 78 21.71 3.17 -2.89
CA GLN A 78 22.42 3.48 -1.63
C GLN A 78 21.44 3.76 -0.49
N PHE A 79 20.34 4.46 -0.75
CA PHE A 79 19.29 4.71 0.23
C PHE A 79 18.72 3.41 0.77
N PHE A 80 18.27 2.49 -0.09
CA PHE A 80 17.74 1.20 0.34
C PHE A 80 18.79 0.36 1.08
N LYS A 81 20.03 0.33 0.59
CA LYS A 81 21.10 -0.42 1.24
C LYS A 81 21.39 0.09 2.65
N ARG A 82 21.54 1.42 2.82
CA ARG A 82 21.75 2.03 4.15
C ARG A 82 20.57 1.76 5.07
N ASP A 83 19.34 1.92 4.57
CA ASP A 83 18.15 1.67 5.35
C ASP A 83 18.08 0.22 5.86
N PHE A 84 18.39 -0.76 5.00
CA PHE A 84 18.40 -2.16 5.42
C PHE A 84 19.57 -2.53 6.35
N GLU A 85 20.71 -1.87 6.22
CA GLU A 85 21.86 -2.02 7.12
C GLU A 85 21.61 -1.41 8.51
N GLU A 86 21.08 -0.19 8.58
CA GLU A 86 20.83 0.53 9.84
C GLU A 86 19.73 -0.11 10.68
N ASN A 87 18.69 -0.63 10.04
CA ASN A 87 17.54 -1.23 10.74
C ASN A 87 17.74 -2.72 11.09
N GLY A 88 18.95 -3.26 10.91
CA GLY A 88 19.28 -4.67 11.23
C GLY A 88 18.48 -5.70 10.42
N SER A 89 17.78 -5.25 9.37
CA SER A 89 16.90 -6.12 8.56
C SER A 89 17.67 -6.89 7.49
N MET A 90 18.95 -6.56 7.26
CA MET A 90 19.79 -7.19 6.24
C MET A 90 19.88 -8.72 6.36
N GLU A 91 19.81 -9.29 7.56
CA GLU A 91 19.83 -10.75 7.76
C GLU A 91 18.56 -11.44 7.21
N ARG A 92 17.45 -10.70 7.07
CA ARG A 92 16.15 -11.20 6.61
C ARG A 92 15.81 -10.74 5.19
N VAL A 93 16.65 -9.90 4.58
CA VAL A 93 16.42 -9.27 3.28
C VAL A 93 17.36 -9.87 2.23
N THR A 94 16.80 -10.30 1.10
CA THR A 94 17.58 -10.61 -0.11
C THR A 94 17.41 -9.49 -1.12
N LEU A 95 18.51 -8.86 -1.53
CA LEU A 95 18.53 -7.72 -2.44
C LEU A 95 19.03 -8.14 -3.83
N PHE A 96 18.21 -7.89 -4.85
CA PHE A 96 18.58 -7.93 -6.26
C PHE A 96 18.62 -6.49 -6.77
N LEU A 97 19.79 -6.01 -7.19
CA LEU A 97 19.96 -4.63 -7.65
C LEU A 97 20.41 -4.64 -9.10
N ASN A 98 19.63 -4.00 -9.97
CA ASN A 98 20.02 -3.58 -11.30
C ASN A 98 19.91 -2.05 -11.36
N LEU A 99 21.04 -1.39 -11.58
CA LEU A 99 21.17 0.05 -11.61
C LEU A 99 20.83 0.62 -12.98
N ALA A 100 20.61 1.93 -13.05
CA ALA A 100 20.33 2.62 -14.31
C ALA A 100 21.47 2.49 -15.35
N ASN A 101 22.72 2.34 -14.90
CA ASN A 101 23.90 2.13 -15.76
C ASN A 101 24.09 0.67 -16.21
N ASP A 102 23.37 -0.28 -15.62
CA ASP A 102 23.45 -1.69 -15.97
C ASP A 102 22.58 -1.97 -17.22
N PRO A 103 22.89 -3.02 -18.01
CA PRO A 103 22.18 -3.34 -19.24
C PRO A 103 20.66 -3.51 -19.03
N THR A 104 19.87 -2.98 -19.97
CA THR A 104 18.40 -3.03 -19.88
C THR A 104 17.84 -4.45 -19.97
N ILE A 105 18.53 -5.37 -20.63
CA ILE A 105 18.16 -6.78 -20.73
C ILE A 105 18.14 -7.47 -19.36
N GLU A 106 19.02 -7.09 -18.43
CA GLU A 106 19.04 -7.65 -17.08
C GLU A 106 17.75 -7.34 -16.32
N ARG A 107 17.12 -6.18 -16.58
CA ARG A 107 15.84 -5.80 -15.97
C ARG A 107 14.74 -6.81 -16.26
N ILE A 108 14.79 -7.50 -17.40
CA ILE A 108 13.79 -8.50 -17.79
C ILE A 108 13.90 -9.74 -16.89
N ILE A 109 15.12 -10.14 -16.51
CA ILE A 109 15.35 -11.36 -15.72
C ILE A 109 15.34 -11.09 -14.21
N THR A 110 15.71 -9.90 -13.76
CA THR A 110 15.75 -9.51 -12.32
C THR A 110 14.48 -9.87 -11.54
N PRO A 111 13.25 -9.47 -11.96
CA PRO A 111 12.04 -9.79 -11.21
C PRO A 111 11.75 -11.29 -11.22
N ARG A 112 12.13 -12.00 -12.29
CA ARG A 112 11.95 -13.46 -12.39
C ARG A 112 12.85 -14.20 -11.40
N ILE A 113 14.11 -13.78 -11.28
CA ILE A 113 15.06 -14.34 -10.31
C ILE A 113 14.60 -14.05 -8.88
N ALA A 114 14.18 -12.82 -8.61
CA ALA A 114 13.66 -12.43 -7.31
C ALA A 114 12.44 -13.27 -6.90
N LEU A 115 11.47 -13.44 -7.80
CA LEU A 115 10.28 -14.25 -7.54
C LEU A 115 10.59 -15.74 -7.40
N THR A 116 11.53 -16.29 -8.16
CA THR A 116 11.96 -17.69 -7.97
C THR A 116 12.61 -17.90 -6.61
N THR A 117 13.40 -16.93 -6.15
CA THR A 117 13.97 -16.94 -4.80
C THR A 117 12.87 -16.85 -3.73
N ALA A 118 11.88 -15.99 -3.95
CA ALA A 118 10.73 -15.84 -3.06
C ALA A 118 9.88 -17.13 -2.98
N GLU A 119 9.68 -17.83 -4.09
CA GLU A 119 8.97 -19.11 -4.15
C GLU A 119 9.70 -20.22 -3.40
N TYR A 120 11.03 -20.30 -3.55
CA TYR A 120 11.85 -21.22 -2.78
C TYR A 120 11.70 -20.96 -1.26
N LEU A 121 11.89 -19.71 -0.83
CA LEU A 121 11.77 -19.33 0.58
C LEU A 121 10.36 -19.57 1.13
N ALA A 122 9.32 -19.24 0.35
CA ALA A 122 7.95 -19.38 0.81
C ALA A 122 7.52 -20.85 0.84
N TYR A 123 7.71 -21.57 -0.26
CA TYR A 123 7.05 -22.84 -0.44
C TYR A 123 7.91 -24.05 -0.06
N GLU A 124 9.24 -23.94 -0.10
CA GLU A 124 10.15 -25.01 0.34
C GLU A 124 10.60 -24.78 1.78
N CYS A 125 10.97 -23.55 2.15
CA CYS A 125 11.38 -23.23 3.52
C CYS A 125 10.21 -22.82 4.44
N GLY A 126 8.99 -22.69 3.90
CA GLY A 126 7.80 -22.36 4.69
C GLY A 126 7.72 -20.93 5.21
N LYS A 127 8.54 -20.00 4.68
CA LYS A 127 8.61 -18.60 5.13
C LYS A 127 7.45 -17.76 4.60
N HIS A 128 7.21 -16.61 5.23
CA HIS A 128 6.27 -15.59 4.77
C HIS A 128 7.09 -14.51 4.08
N VAL A 129 6.99 -14.46 2.76
CA VAL A 129 7.83 -13.61 1.94
C VAL A 129 7.06 -12.38 1.49
N LEU A 130 7.63 -11.21 1.75
CA LEU A 130 7.21 -9.95 1.15
C LEU A 130 8.16 -9.62 0.00
N VAL A 131 7.62 -9.57 -1.21
CA VAL A 131 8.38 -9.22 -2.42
C VAL A 131 8.06 -7.78 -2.80
N ILE A 132 9.10 -6.94 -2.88
CA ILE A 132 8.98 -5.58 -3.41
C ILE A 132 9.74 -5.52 -4.73
N LEU A 133 9.03 -5.09 -5.78
CA LEU A 133 9.59 -4.94 -7.13
C LEU A 133 9.54 -3.46 -7.48
N THR A 134 10.69 -2.84 -7.74
CA THR A 134 10.78 -1.42 -8.12
C THR A 134 11.83 -1.24 -9.21
N ASP A 135 11.70 -0.47 -10.28
CA ASP A 135 10.49 0.17 -10.79
C ASP A 135 9.93 -0.65 -11.96
N MET A 136 8.65 -1.03 -11.89
CA MET A 136 7.97 -1.76 -12.96
C MET A 136 7.82 -0.93 -14.25
N SER A 137 7.91 0.40 -14.18
CA SER A 137 7.97 1.25 -15.38
C SER A 137 9.27 1.08 -16.14
N SER A 138 10.40 0.95 -15.43
CA SER A 138 11.71 0.64 -16.04
C SER A 138 11.75 -0.77 -16.63
N TYR A 139 11.03 -1.72 -16.04
CA TYR A 139 10.80 -3.04 -16.62
C TYR A 139 10.02 -2.96 -17.94
N ALA A 140 8.90 -2.23 -17.95
CA ALA A 140 8.07 -2.07 -19.14
C ALA A 140 8.83 -1.36 -20.29
N ASP A 141 9.65 -0.36 -19.96
CA ASP A 141 10.48 0.34 -20.94
C ASP A 141 11.58 -0.56 -21.52
N ALA A 142 12.20 -1.43 -20.71
CA ALA A 142 13.13 -2.44 -21.21
C ALA A 142 12.45 -3.45 -22.14
N LEU A 143 11.22 -3.87 -21.80
CA LEU A 143 10.43 -4.76 -22.65
C LEU A 143 10.08 -4.09 -24.00
N ARG A 144 9.75 -2.79 -23.97
CA ARG A 144 9.53 -1.98 -25.17
C ARG A 144 10.79 -1.90 -26.03
N GLU A 145 11.95 -1.67 -25.44
CA GLU A 145 13.23 -1.58 -26.15
C GLU A 145 13.55 -2.88 -26.89
N VAL A 146 13.39 -4.04 -26.22
CA VAL A 146 13.61 -5.35 -26.84
C VAL A 146 12.63 -5.62 -27.97
N SER A 147 11.36 -5.26 -27.81
CA SER A 147 10.34 -5.44 -28.85
C SER A 147 10.62 -4.56 -30.07
N ALA A 148 11.03 -3.30 -29.86
CA ALA A 148 11.43 -2.39 -30.93
C ALA A 148 12.68 -2.89 -31.67
N ALA A 149 13.67 -3.41 -30.95
CA ALA A 149 14.89 -3.99 -31.54
C ALA A 149 14.59 -5.26 -32.38
N ARG A 150 13.48 -5.95 -32.10
CA ARG A 150 13.01 -7.12 -32.86
C ARG A 150 12.06 -6.76 -34.01
N GLU A 151 11.78 -5.47 -34.22
CA GLU A 151 10.84 -4.96 -35.23
C GLU A 151 9.44 -5.58 -35.11
N GLU A 152 9.00 -5.88 -33.88
CA GLU A 152 7.65 -6.37 -33.63
C GLU A 152 6.60 -5.26 -33.81
N VAL A 153 5.36 -5.63 -34.14
CA VAL A 153 4.27 -4.66 -34.27
C VAL A 153 3.97 -4.03 -32.91
N PRO A 154 4.12 -2.71 -32.75
CA PRO A 154 3.90 -2.05 -31.46
C PRO A 154 2.41 -1.98 -31.13
N GLY A 155 2.10 -2.09 -29.84
CA GLY A 155 0.79 -1.84 -29.27
C GLY A 155 0.58 -0.37 -28.87
N ARG A 156 -0.26 -0.15 -27.86
CA ARG A 156 -0.60 1.20 -27.37
C ARG A 156 0.64 1.91 -26.82
N ARG A 157 0.87 3.16 -27.27
CA ARG A 157 2.03 4.01 -26.89
C ARG A 157 3.40 3.35 -27.12
N GLY A 158 3.50 2.42 -28.10
CA GLY A 158 4.76 1.78 -28.46
C GLY A 158 5.15 0.57 -27.62
N TYR A 159 4.38 0.22 -26.57
CA TYR A 159 4.63 -0.98 -25.77
C TYR A 159 4.27 -2.27 -26.53
N PRO A 160 4.87 -3.42 -26.21
CA PRO A 160 4.59 -4.68 -26.89
C PRO A 160 3.13 -5.13 -26.66
N GLY A 161 2.52 -5.77 -27.67
CA GLY A 161 1.15 -6.28 -27.55
C GLY A 161 0.96 -7.35 -26.47
N TYR A 162 2.03 -8.06 -26.10
CA TYR A 162 2.03 -9.09 -25.06
C TYR A 162 2.37 -8.57 -23.65
N MET A 163 2.47 -7.25 -23.45
CA MET A 163 2.85 -6.68 -22.16
C MET A 163 1.89 -7.11 -21.02
N TYR A 164 0.59 -7.26 -21.31
CA TYR A 164 -0.38 -7.77 -20.34
C TYR A 164 0.01 -9.17 -19.83
N THR A 165 0.24 -10.10 -20.76
CA THR A 165 0.60 -11.48 -20.45
C THR A 165 1.94 -11.53 -19.71
N ASP A 166 2.91 -10.73 -20.14
CA ASP A 166 4.24 -10.71 -19.54
C ASP A 166 4.21 -10.20 -18.09
N LEU A 167 3.51 -9.08 -17.82
CA LEU A 167 3.27 -8.60 -16.45
C LEU A 167 2.48 -9.62 -15.61
N ALA A 168 1.50 -10.31 -16.20
CA ALA A 168 0.74 -11.34 -15.51
C ALA A 168 1.64 -12.51 -15.06
N THR A 169 2.63 -12.91 -15.87
CA THR A 169 3.58 -13.96 -15.47
C THR A 169 4.41 -13.62 -14.23
N ILE A 170 4.57 -12.33 -13.93
CA ILE A 170 5.28 -11.83 -12.74
C ILE A 170 4.30 -11.73 -11.57
N TYR A 171 3.19 -11.02 -11.75
CA TYR A 171 2.26 -10.69 -10.67
C TYR A 171 1.46 -11.89 -10.16
N GLU A 172 1.10 -12.86 -11.01
CA GLU A 172 0.31 -14.04 -10.61
C GLU A 172 1.11 -15.10 -9.84
N ARG A 173 2.39 -14.84 -9.54
CA ARG A 173 3.21 -15.69 -8.66
C ARG A 173 2.96 -15.42 -7.16
N ALA A 174 2.17 -14.41 -6.83
CA ALA A 174 1.75 -14.12 -5.46
C ALA A 174 0.68 -15.13 -4.98
N GLY A 175 0.63 -15.41 -3.67
CA GLY A 175 -0.44 -16.21 -3.10
C GLY A 175 -0.02 -17.17 -2.00
N ARG A 176 -0.89 -18.16 -1.77
CA ARG A 176 -0.73 -19.26 -0.81
C ARG A 176 -1.15 -20.56 -1.48
N ILE A 177 -0.45 -21.64 -1.15
CA ILE A 177 -0.74 -22.98 -1.67
C ILE A 177 -1.31 -23.82 -0.54
N GLU A 178 -2.40 -24.54 -0.81
CA GLU A 178 -2.99 -25.48 0.15
C GLU A 178 -1.98 -26.56 0.54
N GLY A 179 -1.87 -26.85 1.83
CA GLY A 179 -0.88 -27.78 2.37
C GLY A 179 0.52 -27.20 2.58
N ARG A 180 0.81 -25.95 2.15
CA ARG A 180 2.07 -25.25 2.45
C ARG A 180 1.84 -24.09 3.42
N LYS A 181 2.73 -23.94 4.41
CA LYS A 181 2.59 -22.90 5.44
C LYS A 181 2.98 -21.50 4.95
N GLY A 182 3.89 -21.41 3.98
CA GLY A 182 4.40 -20.13 3.48
C GLY A 182 3.44 -19.34 2.61
N SER A 183 3.85 -18.13 2.25
CA SER A 183 3.08 -17.22 1.39
C SER A 183 3.98 -16.23 0.69
N ILE A 184 3.54 -15.72 -0.45
CA ILE A 184 4.21 -14.64 -1.18
C ILE A 184 3.23 -13.49 -1.32
N THR A 185 3.52 -12.37 -0.67
CA THR A 185 2.81 -11.10 -0.88
C THR A 185 3.66 -10.23 -1.79
N GLN A 186 3.07 -9.62 -2.81
CA GLN A 186 3.77 -8.75 -3.75
C GLN A 186 3.34 -7.30 -3.58
N ILE A 187 4.32 -6.40 -3.52
CA ILE A 187 4.14 -4.94 -3.61
C ILE A 187 4.99 -4.42 -4.78
N PRO A 188 4.47 -4.48 -6.01
CA PRO A 188 5.11 -3.84 -7.15
C PRO A 188 4.99 -2.32 -7.06
N ILE A 189 6.05 -1.60 -7.36
CA ILE A 189 6.07 -0.14 -7.39
C ILE A 189 6.23 0.28 -8.84
N LEU A 190 5.37 1.19 -9.28
CA LEU A 190 5.45 1.77 -10.60
C LEU A 190 5.37 3.29 -10.54
N THR A 191 6.11 3.94 -11.44
CA THR A 191 6.02 5.38 -11.67
C THR A 191 5.19 5.66 -12.91
N MET A 192 4.06 6.35 -12.73
CA MET A 192 3.16 6.75 -13.82
C MET A 192 3.79 7.91 -14.58
N PRO A 193 3.99 7.78 -15.90
CA PRO A 193 4.46 8.90 -16.71
C PRO A 193 3.43 10.04 -16.72
N ASN A 194 3.88 11.26 -16.43
CA ASN A 194 3.03 12.47 -16.37
C ASN A 194 1.84 12.37 -15.40
N ASP A 195 1.95 11.57 -14.34
CA ASP A 195 0.86 11.30 -13.38
C ASP A 195 -0.41 10.70 -14.06
N ASP A 196 -0.27 10.11 -15.25
CA ASP A 196 -1.37 9.57 -16.04
C ASP A 196 -1.69 8.11 -15.68
N ILE A 197 -2.75 7.92 -14.88
CA ILE A 197 -3.25 6.58 -14.49
C ILE A 197 -3.75 5.77 -15.71
N THR A 198 -4.08 6.42 -16.83
CA THR A 198 -4.55 5.73 -18.05
C THR A 198 -3.40 5.24 -18.94
N HIS A 199 -2.15 5.48 -18.53
CA HIS A 199 -0.97 4.97 -19.20
C HIS A 199 -0.99 3.43 -19.24
N PRO A 200 -0.51 2.77 -20.31
CA PRO A 200 -0.53 1.30 -20.41
C PRO A 200 0.05 0.55 -19.19
N THR A 201 1.13 1.04 -18.59
CA THR A 201 1.76 0.43 -17.40
C THR A 201 0.82 0.34 -16.17
N PRO A 202 0.29 1.45 -15.62
CA PRO A 202 -0.68 1.39 -14.53
C PRO A 202 -1.99 0.72 -14.93
N ASP A 203 -2.49 0.97 -16.15
CA ASP A 203 -3.75 0.39 -16.65
C ASP A 203 -3.70 -1.15 -16.66
N LEU A 204 -2.70 -1.74 -17.32
CA LEU A 204 -2.52 -3.20 -17.34
C LEU A 204 -2.20 -3.77 -15.96
N THR A 205 -1.42 -3.05 -15.14
CA THR A 205 -1.14 -3.48 -13.76
C THR A 205 -2.44 -3.53 -12.93
N GLY A 206 -3.33 -2.54 -13.06
CA GLY A 206 -4.62 -2.51 -12.37
C GLY A 206 -5.61 -3.59 -12.82
N TYR A 207 -5.51 -4.05 -14.06
CA TYR A 207 -6.28 -5.21 -14.53
C TYR A 207 -5.83 -6.53 -13.89
N ILE A 208 -4.54 -6.69 -13.62
CA ILE A 208 -3.96 -7.94 -13.10
C ILE A 208 -4.00 -7.96 -11.57
N THR A 209 -3.64 -6.86 -10.92
CA THR A 209 -3.50 -6.79 -9.46
C THR A 209 -4.84 -6.62 -8.74
N GLU A 210 -4.84 -6.83 -7.42
CA GLU A 210 -6.04 -6.91 -6.59
C GLU A 210 -6.37 -5.59 -5.88
N GLY A 211 -6.12 -4.48 -6.57
CA GLY A 211 -6.21 -3.14 -6.02
C GLY A 211 -4.98 -2.30 -6.38
N GLN A 212 -4.85 -1.14 -5.78
CA GLN A 212 -3.71 -0.24 -5.94
C GLN A 212 -3.66 0.75 -4.77
N ILE A 213 -2.47 1.19 -4.39
CA ILE A 213 -2.27 2.31 -3.47
C ILE A 213 -1.74 3.47 -4.29
N TYR A 214 -2.49 4.57 -4.31
CA TYR A 214 -2.20 5.73 -5.12
C TYR A 214 -1.48 6.81 -4.31
N ILE A 215 -0.28 7.15 -4.73
CA ILE A 215 0.54 8.21 -4.14
C ILE A 215 0.27 9.50 -4.91
N ASP A 216 -0.20 10.52 -4.22
CA ASP A 216 -0.74 11.74 -4.82
C ASP A 216 0.19 12.93 -4.64
N ARG A 217 0.47 13.62 -5.75
CA ARG A 217 1.30 14.82 -5.79
C ARG A 217 0.66 15.98 -5.02
N GLN A 218 -0.67 16.09 -5.00
CA GLN A 218 -1.34 17.20 -4.31
C GLN A 218 -1.11 17.14 -2.79
N LEU A 219 -1.17 15.95 -2.20
CA LEU A 219 -0.88 15.73 -0.79
C LEU A 219 0.61 15.97 -0.50
N HIS A 220 1.49 15.52 -1.38
CA HIS A 220 2.93 15.72 -1.23
C HIS A 220 3.31 17.22 -1.23
N ASN A 221 2.75 18.01 -2.15
CA ASN A 221 2.99 19.45 -2.21
C ASN A 221 2.53 20.20 -0.95
N ARG A 222 1.58 19.63 -0.21
CA ARG A 222 1.09 20.13 1.09
C ARG A 222 1.90 19.61 2.28
N GLN A 223 3.04 18.97 2.04
CA GLN A 223 3.93 18.40 3.05
C GLN A 223 3.27 17.32 3.92
N ILE A 224 2.28 16.60 3.35
CA ILE A 224 1.67 15.44 4.01
C ILE A 224 2.47 14.20 3.63
N TYR A 225 2.89 13.43 4.63
CA TYR A 225 3.60 12.17 4.43
C TYR A 225 2.96 11.06 5.29
N PRO A 226 2.75 9.84 4.77
CA PRO A 226 2.88 9.46 3.37
C PRO A 226 1.74 10.06 2.52
N PRO A 227 2.02 10.62 1.33
CA PRO A 227 1.00 11.27 0.50
C PRO A 227 0.12 10.25 -0.25
N ILE A 228 -0.64 9.43 0.49
CA ILE A 228 -1.52 8.40 -0.06
C ILE A 228 -2.94 8.97 -0.20
N ASN A 229 -3.48 8.94 -1.41
CA ASN A 229 -4.87 9.34 -1.65
C ASN A 229 -5.78 8.12 -1.56
N VAL A 230 -6.68 8.14 -0.57
CA VAL A 230 -7.57 7.03 -0.25
C VAL A 230 -8.70 6.82 -1.28
N LEU A 231 -9.05 7.82 -2.10
CA LEU A 231 -10.15 7.72 -3.06
C LEU A 231 -9.85 6.79 -4.25
N PRO A 232 -8.75 6.99 -5.00
CA PRO A 232 -8.37 6.08 -6.08
C PRO A 232 -7.65 4.82 -5.58
N SER A 233 -7.31 4.75 -4.28
CA SER A 233 -6.72 3.55 -3.69
C SER A 233 -7.79 2.52 -3.37
N LEU A 234 -7.46 1.24 -3.56
CA LEU A 234 -8.37 0.13 -3.28
C LEU A 234 -7.59 -1.12 -2.88
N SER A 235 -8.13 -1.90 -1.96
CA SER A 235 -7.73 -3.29 -1.72
C SER A 235 -8.94 -4.22 -1.86
N ARG A 236 -8.95 -5.09 -2.87
CA ARG A 236 -10.08 -6.01 -3.13
C ARG A 236 -10.22 -7.10 -2.07
N LEU A 237 -9.09 -7.56 -1.51
CA LEU A 237 -9.06 -8.61 -0.47
C LEU A 237 -9.20 -8.05 0.95
N MET A 238 -9.43 -6.75 1.11
CA MET A 238 -9.59 -6.14 2.43
C MET A 238 -10.68 -6.85 3.26
N LYS A 239 -11.84 -7.17 2.65
CA LYS A 239 -12.98 -7.78 3.36
C LYS A 239 -12.66 -9.14 4.00
N SER A 240 -11.72 -9.90 3.44
CA SER A 240 -11.31 -11.20 4.00
C SER A 240 -10.17 -11.08 5.03
N ALA A 241 -9.49 -9.94 5.06
CA ALA A 241 -8.39 -9.67 5.98
C ALA A 241 -8.85 -9.01 7.30
N ILE A 242 -10.02 -8.38 7.30
CA ILE A 242 -10.57 -7.62 8.43
C ILE A 242 -11.72 -8.35 9.13
N GLY A 243 -12.12 -7.86 10.30
CA GLY A 243 -13.26 -8.37 11.07
C GLY A 243 -12.87 -9.10 12.35
N GLU A 244 -13.88 -9.73 12.96
CA GLU A 244 -13.77 -10.43 14.24
C GLU A 244 -12.81 -11.63 14.13
N GLY A 245 -11.87 -11.74 15.08
CA GLY A 245 -10.82 -12.77 15.09
C GLY A 245 -9.57 -12.46 14.26
N MET A 246 -9.60 -11.42 13.42
CA MET A 246 -8.45 -10.97 12.60
C MET A 246 -7.90 -9.62 13.04
N THR A 247 -8.74 -8.58 13.07
CA THR A 247 -8.37 -7.22 13.54
C THR A 247 -9.31 -6.78 14.65
N ARG A 248 -10.40 -6.09 14.30
CA ARG A 248 -11.47 -5.65 15.19
C ARG A 248 -12.80 -5.64 14.42
N ARG A 249 -13.90 -5.86 15.13
CA ARG A 249 -15.26 -5.99 14.54
C ARG A 249 -15.75 -4.75 13.77
N ASP A 250 -15.31 -3.57 14.16
CA ASP A 250 -15.74 -2.26 13.66
C ASP A 250 -14.92 -1.77 12.45
N HIS A 251 -13.84 -2.47 12.09
CA HIS A 251 -12.90 -2.02 11.05
C HIS A 251 -13.61 -1.72 9.73
N ALA A 252 -14.47 -2.64 9.26
CA ALA A 252 -15.16 -2.49 7.98
C ALA A 252 -16.07 -1.25 7.97
N ASP A 253 -16.84 -1.06 9.03
CA ASP A 253 -17.81 0.04 9.14
C ASP A 253 -17.11 1.40 9.24
N VAL A 254 -16.06 1.47 10.06
CA VAL A 254 -15.25 2.69 10.26
C VAL A 254 -14.57 3.10 8.95
N SER A 255 -13.95 2.15 8.24
CA SER A 255 -13.29 2.41 6.97
C SER A 255 -14.27 2.93 5.90
N ASN A 256 -15.44 2.30 5.79
CA ASN A 256 -16.49 2.73 4.85
C ASN A 256 -17.03 4.14 5.18
N GLN A 257 -17.21 4.45 6.47
CA GLN A 257 -17.67 5.77 6.89
C GLN A 257 -16.61 6.85 6.67
N LEU A 258 -15.33 6.57 6.99
CA LEU A 258 -14.22 7.49 6.72
C LEU A 258 -14.12 7.78 5.22
N TYR A 259 -14.22 6.76 4.37
CA TYR A 259 -14.18 6.92 2.91
C TYR A 259 -15.32 7.82 2.43
N ALA A 260 -16.55 7.58 2.89
CA ALA A 260 -17.70 8.40 2.53
C ALA A 260 -17.55 9.86 2.96
N ASN A 261 -17.12 10.10 4.21
CA ASN A 261 -16.90 11.45 4.73
C ASN A 261 -15.77 12.17 3.97
N TYR A 262 -14.72 11.45 3.59
CA TYR A 262 -13.62 12.02 2.82
C TYR A 262 -14.04 12.37 1.39
N ALA A 263 -14.84 11.54 0.74
CA ALA A 263 -15.40 11.81 -0.58
C ALA A 263 -16.30 13.05 -0.56
N ILE A 264 -17.26 13.11 0.38
CA ILE A 264 -18.15 14.27 0.55
C ILE A 264 -17.31 15.52 0.88
N GLY A 265 -16.34 15.42 1.78
CA GLY A 265 -15.45 16.53 2.12
C GLY A 265 -14.66 17.08 0.93
N LYS A 266 -14.23 16.22 -0.01
CA LYS A 266 -13.57 16.66 -1.25
C LYS A 266 -14.53 17.39 -2.19
N ASP A 267 -15.76 16.90 -2.34
CA ASP A 267 -16.78 17.57 -3.15
C ASP A 267 -17.14 18.94 -2.55
N VAL A 268 -17.30 19.01 -1.22
CA VAL A 268 -17.53 20.26 -0.49
C VAL A 268 -16.34 21.21 -0.59
N GLN A 269 -15.09 20.72 -0.56
CA GLN A 269 -13.90 21.54 -0.79
C GLN A 269 -13.89 22.16 -2.20
N ALA A 270 -14.32 21.42 -3.21
CA ALA A 270 -14.48 21.94 -4.57
C ALA A 270 -15.62 22.98 -4.64
N MET A 271 -16.76 22.73 -3.99
CA MET A 271 -17.87 23.69 -3.92
C MET A 271 -17.47 24.98 -3.19
N LYS A 272 -16.73 24.89 -2.08
CA LYS A 272 -16.18 26.04 -1.35
C LYS A 272 -15.33 26.93 -2.26
N ALA A 273 -14.51 26.35 -3.12
CA ALA A 273 -13.67 27.11 -4.05
C ALA A 273 -14.47 27.86 -5.13
N VAL A 274 -15.69 27.39 -5.46
CA VAL A 274 -16.55 27.98 -6.49
C VAL A 274 -17.52 29.02 -5.91
N VAL A 275 -18.22 28.69 -4.83
CA VAL A 275 -19.33 29.49 -4.29
C VAL A 275 -18.90 30.38 -3.10
N GLY A 276 -17.75 30.08 -2.49
CA GLY A 276 -17.27 30.76 -1.29
C GLY A 276 -17.77 30.10 0.00
N GLU A 277 -17.19 30.53 1.13
CA GLU A 277 -17.42 29.89 2.44
C GLU A 277 -18.80 30.21 3.04
N GLU A 278 -19.36 31.37 2.73
CA GLU A 278 -20.63 31.85 3.31
C GLU A 278 -21.86 31.08 2.81
N ALA A 279 -21.74 30.37 1.69
CA ALA A 279 -22.82 29.58 1.10
C ALA A 279 -22.90 28.14 1.63
N LEU A 280 -21.96 27.73 2.49
CA LEU A 280 -21.86 26.38 3.00
C LEU A 280 -22.81 26.17 4.18
N SER A 281 -23.41 24.97 4.25
CA SER A 281 -24.22 24.58 5.40
C SER A 281 -23.34 24.30 6.63
N SER A 282 -23.94 24.24 7.82
CA SER A 282 -23.23 23.84 9.03
C SER A 282 -22.65 22.42 8.94
N GLU A 283 -23.30 21.52 8.18
CA GLU A 283 -22.79 20.17 7.93
C GLU A 283 -21.57 20.18 7.01
N ASP A 284 -21.60 21.01 5.96
CA ASP A 284 -20.48 21.18 5.03
C ASP A 284 -19.22 21.68 5.74
N LEU A 285 -19.38 22.61 6.70
CA LEU A 285 -18.29 23.09 7.54
C LEU A 285 -17.66 21.97 8.37
N LEU A 286 -18.47 21.03 8.90
CA LEU A 286 -17.95 19.85 9.61
C LEU A 286 -17.18 18.91 8.68
N TYR A 287 -17.65 18.70 7.44
CA TYR A 287 -16.92 17.89 6.46
C TYR A 287 -15.58 18.50 6.07
N LEU A 288 -15.50 19.84 5.97
CA LEU A 288 -14.23 20.54 5.73
C LEU A 288 -13.26 20.43 6.92
N GLU A 289 -13.78 20.57 8.14
CA GLU A 289 -12.97 20.38 9.35
C GLU A 289 -12.45 18.94 9.45
N PHE A 290 -13.31 17.96 9.16
CA PHE A 290 -12.92 16.56 9.08
C PHE A 290 -11.85 16.33 8.02
N LEU A 291 -11.99 16.92 6.83
CA LEU A 291 -11.03 16.75 5.74
C LEU A 291 -9.61 17.18 6.14
N ASP A 292 -9.45 18.37 6.72
CA ASP A 292 -8.14 18.87 7.15
C ASP A 292 -7.58 18.04 8.31
N LYS A 293 -8.42 17.66 9.30
CA LYS A 293 -7.99 16.79 10.41
C LYS A 293 -7.62 15.37 9.94
N PHE A 294 -8.35 14.83 8.97
CA PHE A 294 -8.07 13.51 8.40
C PHE A 294 -6.71 13.53 7.68
N GLU A 295 -6.47 14.49 6.80
CA GLU A 295 -5.20 14.60 6.10
C GLU A 295 -4.01 14.86 7.05
N ARG A 296 -4.18 15.70 8.08
CA ARG A 296 -3.08 16.07 9.01
C ARG A 296 -2.85 15.12 10.18
N LYS A 297 -3.83 14.31 10.60
CA LYS A 297 -3.68 13.40 11.75
C LYS A 297 -3.77 11.93 11.35
N PHE A 298 -4.65 11.60 10.42
CA PHE A 298 -4.84 10.23 9.95
C PHE A 298 -3.81 9.85 8.91
N VAL A 299 -3.79 10.60 7.81
CA VAL A 299 -2.91 10.32 6.68
C VAL A 299 -1.47 10.71 7.03
N ALA A 300 -1.28 11.88 7.64
CA ALA A 300 0.05 12.29 8.06
C ALA A 300 0.58 11.43 9.23
N GLN A 301 1.73 10.83 9.00
CA GLN A 301 2.44 9.95 9.90
C GLN A 301 3.94 10.03 9.58
N GLY A 302 4.83 10.01 10.56
CA GLY A 302 6.28 10.05 10.27
C GLY A 302 6.79 8.78 9.58
N ALA A 303 7.87 8.88 8.80
CA ALA A 303 8.51 7.74 8.10
C ALA A 303 9.05 6.64 9.01
N TYR A 304 9.29 6.96 10.28
CA TYR A 304 9.75 6.02 11.31
C TYR A 304 8.69 5.77 12.40
N ASP A 305 7.55 6.47 12.33
CA ASP A 305 6.44 6.23 13.25
C ASP A 305 5.72 4.94 12.85
N THR A 306 5.43 4.08 13.81
CA THR A 306 4.76 2.79 13.57
C THR A 306 3.49 2.76 14.40
N ARG A 307 2.34 2.72 13.74
CA ARG A 307 1.04 2.67 14.43
C ARG A 307 0.47 1.26 14.39
N ASN A 308 -0.06 0.83 15.52
CA ASN A 308 -0.80 -0.43 15.56
C ASN A 308 -2.18 -0.26 14.91
N ILE A 309 -2.73 -1.32 14.30
CA ILE A 309 -4.08 -1.26 13.70
C ILE A 309 -5.11 -0.75 14.70
N PHE A 310 -5.01 -1.15 15.97
CA PHE A 310 -5.91 -0.69 17.02
C PHE A 310 -5.79 0.82 17.29
N GLN A 311 -4.56 1.35 17.35
CA GLN A 311 -4.32 2.78 17.50
C GLN A 311 -4.86 3.56 16.30
N SER A 312 -4.66 3.04 15.08
CA SER A 312 -5.17 3.64 13.85
C SER A 312 -6.70 3.67 13.82
N LEU A 313 -7.36 2.60 14.30
CA LEU A 313 -8.82 2.56 14.43
C LEU A 313 -9.35 3.49 15.54
N ASP A 314 -8.65 3.65 16.66
CA ASP A 314 -9.04 4.58 17.72
C ASP A 314 -8.86 6.04 17.28
N LEU A 315 -7.82 6.32 16.50
CA LEU A 315 -7.62 7.60 15.85
C LEU A 315 -8.71 7.87 14.78
N ALA A 316 -9.13 6.85 14.02
CA ALA A 316 -10.29 6.94 13.13
C ALA A 316 -11.56 7.34 13.89
N TRP A 317 -11.86 6.69 15.02
CA TRP A 317 -13.02 7.05 15.85
C TRP A 317 -12.95 8.48 16.38
N THR A 318 -11.77 8.95 16.78
CA THR A 318 -11.57 10.32 17.23
C THR A 318 -11.94 11.34 16.15
N LEU A 319 -11.69 11.01 14.86
CA LEU A 319 -12.10 11.84 13.74
C LEU A 319 -13.60 11.73 13.43
N LEU A 320 -14.17 10.54 13.54
CA LEU A 320 -15.61 10.34 13.34
C LEU A 320 -16.46 11.06 14.40
N ARG A 321 -15.93 11.27 15.61
CA ARG A 321 -16.59 12.02 16.70
C ARG A 321 -16.74 13.52 16.42
N ILE A 322 -16.10 14.06 15.40
CA ILE A 322 -16.36 15.44 14.94
C ILE A 322 -17.81 15.56 14.47
N PHE A 323 -18.36 14.49 13.91
CA PHE A 323 -19.75 14.45 13.46
C PHE A 323 -20.70 14.03 14.60
N PRO A 324 -21.91 14.62 14.65
CA PRO A 324 -22.98 14.10 15.48
C PRO A 324 -23.33 12.67 15.06
N ARG A 325 -23.83 11.87 16.02
CA ARG A 325 -24.18 10.45 15.82
C ARG A 325 -25.10 10.21 14.63
N GLU A 326 -25.98 11.15 14.34
CA GLU A 326 -27.01 11.05 13.31
C GLU A 326 -26.42 11.03 11.89
N LEU A 327 -25.25 11.64 11.67
CA LEU A 327 -24.59 11.72 10.35
C LEU A 327 -23.74 10.48 10.02
N LEU A 328 -23.56 9.56 10.98
CA LEU A 328 -22.75 8.34 10.79
C LEU A 328 -23.60 7.19 10.20
N HIS A 329 -24.18 7.42 9.02
CA HIS A 329 -25.17 6.52 8.41
C HIS A 329 -24.65 5.11 8.04
N ARG A 330 -23.34 4.94 7.83
CA ARG A 330 -22.76 3.65 7.40
C ARG A 330 -22.32 2.77 8.56
N ILE A 331 -22.45 3.24 9.80
CA ILE A 331 -22.05 2.50 11.00
C ILE A 331 -23.30 1.95 11.69
N PRO A 332 -23.38 0.62 11.94
CA PRO A 332 -24.49 0.03 12.69
C PRO A 332 -24.58 0.59 14.12
N ALA A 333 -25.80 0.80 14.61
CA ALA A 333 -26.05 1.35 15.95
C ALA A 333 -25.33 0.57 17.07
N LYS A 334 -25.28 -0.76 16.97
CA LYS A 334 -24.54 -1.62 17.92
C LYS A 334 -23.08 -1.22 18.05
N THR A 335 -22.41 -0.98 16.92
CA THR A 335 -21.00 -0.56 16.88
C THR A 335 -20.86 0.87 17.39
N LEU A 336 -21.79 1.75 17.02
CA LEU A 336 -21.80 3.16 17.41
C LEU A 336 -21.89 3.34 18.93
N ASP A 337 -22.80 2.61 19.60
CA ASP A 337 -22.99 2.68 21.05
C ASP A 337 -21.74 2.26 21.84
N LEU A 338 -20.96 1.33 21.31
CA LEU A 338 -19.77 0.77 21.97
C LEU A 338 -18.53 1.67 21.87
N TYR A 339 -18.35 2.37 20.75
CA TYR A 339 -17.09 3.08 20.45
C TYR A 339 -17.23 4.60 20.40
N TYR A 340 -18.43 5.14 20.18
CA TYR A 340 -18.63 6.59 20.08
C TYR A 340 -18.37 7.30 21.41
N SER A 341 -18.82 6.71 22.53
CA SER A 341 -18.72 7.31 23.88
C SER A 341 -17.37 7.11 24.58
N ARG A 342 -16.40 6.43 23.97
CA ARG A 342 -15.07 6.27 24.58
C ARG A 342 -14.32 7.60 24.49
N ASP A 343 -13.82 8.13 25.60
CA ASP A 343 -12.88 9.26 25.52
C ASP A 343 -11.55 8.80 24.90
N ALA A 344 -10.88 9.70 24.18
CA ALA A 344 -9.61 9.42 23.51
C ALA A 344 -8.43 9.14 24.47
N THR A 345 -8.68 9.06 25.78
CA THR A 345 -7.68 8.98 26.86
C THR A 345 -7.80 7.75 27.75
N ASN A 346 -8.64 6.76 27.42
CA ASN A 346 -8.75 5.52 28.19
C ASN A 346 -8.01 4.34 27.55
#